data_AF-A0A522Q916-F1
#
_entry.id   AF-A0A522Q916-F1
#
_cell.length_a   1.000
_cell.length_b   1.000
_cell.length_c   1.000
_cell.angle_alpha   90.00
_cell.angle_beta   90.00
_cell.angle_gamma   90.00
#
_symmetry.space_group_name_H-M   'P 1'
#
loop_
_entity.id
_entity.type
_entity.pdbx_description
1 polymer ?
#
loop_
_entity_poly.entity_id
_entity_poly.type
_entity_poly.pdbx_seq_one_letter_code
_entity_poly.pdbx_strand_id
1 'polypeptide(L)'
;GGGEWVAIGSIINEAAGNLGVPYGKALIAYGAGDAWTNLLQPFWAIPLLAITGLRARGIFGYRIVMMLTAAVPFAIGLTFIPY
;
A
#
# COMPACT_ATOMS: atom_id res chain seq x y z
N GLY A 1 0.44 7.50 2.14
CA GLY A 1 0.19 8.20 0.85
C GLY A 1 0.97 9.51 0.65
N GLY A 2 0.31 10.59 0.22
CA GLY A 2 0.98 11.85 -0.19
C GLY A 2 1.56 12.70 0.96
N GLY A 3 0.80 12.91 2.05
CA GLY A 3 1.32 13.63 3.23
C GLY A 3 2.43 12.87 3.96
N GLU A 4 2.34 11.54 3.96
CA GLU A 4 3.38 10.66 4.48
C GLU A 4 4.65 10.75 3.63
N TRP A 5 4.52 10.73 2.29
CA TRP A 5 5.65 10.92 1.38
C TRP A 5 6.37 12.26 1.59
N VAL A 6 5.64 13.35 1.89
CA VAL A 6 6.26 14.64 2.22
C VAL A 6 7.12 14.54 3.49
N ALA A 7 6.73 13.72 4.46
CA ALA A 7 7.46 13.54 5.71
C ALA A 7 8.66 12.57 5.59
N ILE A 8 8.51 11.46 4.86
CA ILE A 8 9.52 10.38 4.85
C ILE A 8 10.21 10.17 3.50
N GLY A 9 9.80 10.88 2.44
CA GLY A 9 10.32 10.69 1.09
C GLY A 9 11.82 10.97 0.97
N SER A 10 12.34 11.96 1.71
CA SER A 10 13.78 12.24 1.76
C SER A 10 14.57 11.08 2.35
N ILE A 11 14.06 10.47 3.43
CA ILE A 11 14.68 9.32 4.11
C ILE A 11 14.71 8.10 3.18
N ILE A 12 13.60 7.84 2.46
CA ILE A 12 13.53 6.75 1.49
C ILE A 12 14.49 6.98 0.33
N ASN A 13 14.58 8.20 -0.19
CA ASN A 13 15.53 8.52 -1.25
C ASN A 13 16.98 8.38 -0.78
N GLU A 14 17.32 8.85 0.42
CA GLU A 14 18.67 8.71 0.97
C GLU A 14 19.06 7.23 1.13
N ALA A 15 18.15 6.40 1.67
CA ALA A 15 18.36 4.96 1.77
C ALA A 15 18.52 4.30 0.39
N ALA A 16 17.72 4.71 -0.60
CA ALA A 16 17.84 4.22 -1.98
C ALA A 16 19.19 4.58 -2.59
N GLY A 17 19.66 5.82 -2.40
CA GLY A 17 20.98 6.28 -2.86
C GLY A 17 22.12 5.47 -2.23
N ASN A 18 22.06 5.22 -0.92
CA ASN A 18 23.04 4.41 -0.19
C ASN A 18 23.10 2.95 -0.65
N LEU A 19 21.97 2.40 -1.09
CA LEU A 19 21.87 1.02 -1.59
C LEU A 19 22.08 0.90 -3.11
N GLY A 20 22.34 2.01 -3.81
CA GLY A 20 22.43 2.03 -5.27
C GLY A 20 21.11 1.67 -5.97
N VAL A 21 19.99 1.80 -5.27
CA VAL A 21 18.66 1.54 -5.81
C VAL A 21 18.14 2.79 -6.51
N PRO A 22 17.65 2.67 -7.76
CA PRO A 22 17.03 3.76 -8.49
C PRO A 22 15.86 4.38 -7.72
N TYR A 23 15.84 5.71 -7.57
CA TYR A 23 14.82 6.43 -6.79
C TYR A 23 13.38 6.12 -7.26
N GLY A 24 13.17 6.01 -8.57
CA GLY A 24 11.87 5.64 -9.14
C GLY A 24 11.38 4.27 -8.65
N LYS A 25 12.29 3.29 -8.57
CA LYS A 25 11.97 1.95 -8.04
C LYS A 25 11.62 2.00 -6.55
N ALA A 26 12.37 2.77 -5.77
CA ALA A 26 12.11 2.94 -4.34
C ALA A 26 10.76 3.64 -4.08
N LEU A 27 10.43 4.67 -4.86
CA LEU A 27 9.14 5.37 -4.79
C LEU A 27 7.97 4.44 -5.14
N ILE A 28 8.08 3.67 -6.23
CA ILE A 28 7.04 2.71 -6.63
C ILE A 28 6.88 1.62 -5.56
N ALA A 29 7.97 1.09 -5.01
CA ALA A 29 7.93 0.10 -3.94
C ALA A 29 7.23 0.64 -2.68
N TYR A 30 7.53 1.88 -2.29
CA TYR A 30 6.87 2.53 -1.18
C TYR A 30 5.37 2.73 -1.42
N GLY A 31 4.98 3.30 -2.56
CA GLY A 31 3.57 3.54 -2.90
C GLY A 31 2.77 2.24 -3.02
N ALA A 32 3.40 1.19 -3.56
CA ALA A 32 2.81 -0.14 -3.63
C ALA A 32 2.60 -0.74 -2.23
N GLY A 33 3.58 -0.59 -1.33
CA GLY A 33 3.46 -1.02 0.07
C GLY A 33 2.32 -0.30 0.81
N ASP A 34 2.24 1.03 0.69
CA ASP A 34 1.16 1.85 1.26
C ASP A 34 -0.20 1.37 0.75
N ALA A 35 -0.36 1.19 -0.57
CA ALA A 35 -1.60 0.69 -1.16
C ALA A 35 -1.98 -0.71 -0.66
N TRP A 36 -1.00 -1.60 -0.50
CA TRP A 36 -1.23 -2.97 -0.03
C TRP A 36 -1.71 -3.01 1.42
N THR A 37 -1.08 -2.26 2.34
CA THR A 37 -1.51 -2.20 3.75
C THR A 37 -2.87 -1.52 3.93
N ASN A 38 -3.22 -0.59 3.05
CA ASN A 38 -4.53 0.08 3.04
C ASN A 38 -5.71 -0.85 2.70
N LEU A 39 -5.44 -2.08 2.21
CA LEU A 39 -6.48 -3.11 2.08
C LEU A 39 -6.99 -3.58 3.45
N LEU A 40 -6.13 -3.58 4.48
CA LEU A 40 -6.50 -3.98 5.83
C LEU A 40 -7.20 -2.84 6.60
N GLN A 41 -6.75 -1.60 6.41
CA GLN A 41 -7.28 -0.39 7.07
C GLN A 41 -8.16 0.44 6.10
N PRO A 42 -9.48 0.19 6.06
CA PRO A 42 -10.33 0.75 5.04
C PRO A 42 -10.99 2.03 5.54
N PHE A 43 -10.21 3.08 5.75
CA PHE A 43 -10.81 4.38 6.03
C PHE A 43 -11.76 4.81 4.89
N TRP A 44 -11.46 4.36 3.67
CA TRP A 44 -12.33 4.45 2.49
C TRP A 44 -13.65 3.67 2.59
N ALA A 45 -13.74 2.63 3.42
CA ALA A 45 -14.98 1.87 3.58
C ALA A 45 -15.94 2.50 4.59
N ILE A 46 -15.52 3.46 5.43
CA ILE A 46 -16.43 4.10 6.40
C ILE A 46 -17.65 4.73 5.70
N PRO A 47 -17.49 5.54 4.62
CA PRO A 47 -18.62 6.05 3.86
C PRO A 47 -19.49 4.94 3.24
N LEU A 48 -18.86 3.89 2.70
CA LEU A 48 -19.56 2.77 2.08
C LEU A 48 -20.40 1.99 3.10
N LEU A 49 -19.86 1.76 4.30
CA LEU A 49 -20.55 1.09 5.40
C LEU A 49 -21.74 1.94 5.90
N ALA A 50 -21.61 3.27 5.91
CA ALA A 50 -22.69 4.18 6.25
C ALA A 50 -23.87 4.09 5.26
N ILE A 51 -23.58 3.98 3.96
CA ILE A 51 -24.61 3.86 2.90
C ILE A 51 -25.26 2.46 2.92
N THR A 52 -24.46 1.42 3.11
CA THR A 52 -24.93 0.01 3.03
C THR A 52 -25.51 -0.53 4.33
N GLY A 53 -25.38 0.20 5.45
CA GLY A 53 -25.82 -0.24 6.78
C GLY A 53 -25.04 -1.45 7.33
N LEU A 54 -23.93 -1.82 6.68
CA LEU A 54 -23.11 -2.96 7.08
C LEU A 54 -22.28 -2.62 8.32
N ARG A 55 -22.15 -3.59 9.23
CA ARG A 55 -21.23 -3.47 10.36
C ARG A 55 -19.79 -3.58 9.87
N ALA A 56 -18.89 -2.74 10.39
CA ALA A 56 -17.46 -2.76 10.07
C ALA A 56 -16.78 -4.12 10.29
N ARG A 57 -17.30 -4.92 11.24
CA ARG A 57 -16.84 -6.30 11.48
C ARG A 57 -17.13 -7.22 10.29
N GLY A 58 -18.23 -7.02 9.57
CA GLY A 58 -18.63 -7.86 8.43
C GLY A 58 -17.66 -7.77 7.25
N ILE A 59 -17.04 -6.60 7.03
CA ILE A 59 -16.06 -6.40 5.96
C ILE A 59 -14.62 -6.73 6.38
N PHE A 60 -14.36 -6.96 7.68
CA PHE A 60 -13.00 -7.19 8.19
C PHE A 60 -12.40 -8.51 7.66
N GLY A 61 -13.20 -9.58 7.62
CA GLY A 61 -12.75 -10.87 7.08
C GLY A 61 -12.36 -10.78 5.60
N TYR A 62 -13.19 -10.12 4.79
CA TYR A 62 -12.91 -9.87 3.37
C TYR A 62 -11.59 -9.10 3.16
N ARG A 63 -11.33 -8.08 3.98
CA ARG A 63 -10.11 -7.27 3.90
C ARG A 63 -8.83 -8.04 4.21
N ILE A 64 -8.86 -8.91 5.22
CA ILE A 64 -7.71 -9.77 5.52
C ILE A 64 -7.42 -10.68 4.33
N VAL A 65 -8.46 -11.32 3.77
CA VAL A 65 -8.31 -12.19 2.60
C VAL A 65 -7.73 -11.40 1.43
N MET A 66 -8.28 -10.22 1.12
CA MET A 66 -7.77 -9.35 0.06
C MET A 66 -6.32 -8.91 0.27
N MET A 67 -5.93 -8.56 1.50
CA MET A 67 -4.54 -8.20 1.81
C MET A 67 -3.61 -9.39 1.56
N LEU A 68 -3.97 -10.59 2.03
CA LEU A 68 -3.16 -11.79 1.85
C LEU A 68 -3.06 -12.22 0.38
N THR A 69 -4.17 -12.20 -0.36
CA THR A 69 -4.18 -12.59 -1.77
C THR A 69 -3.50 -11.55 -2.65
N ALA A 70 -3.59 -10.26 -2.32
CA ALA A 70 -2.90 -9.19 -3.03
C ALA A 70 -1.39 -9.18 -2.80
N ALA A 71 -0.87 -9.80 -1.74
CA ALA A 71 0.56 -9.85 -1.49
C ALA A 71 1.35 -10.46 -2.67
N VAL A 72 0.79 -11.51 -3.29
CA VAL A 72 1.42 -12.22 -4.41
C VAL A 72 1.55 -11.34 -5.67
N PRO A 73 0.48 -10.75 -6.23
CA PRO A 73 0.60 -9.88 -7.41
C PRO A 73 1.43 -8.62 -7.14
N PHE A 74 1.37 -8.04 -5.93
CA PHE A 74 2.24 -6.91 -5.56
C PHE A 74 3.72 -7.31 -5.56
N ALA A 75 4.08 -8.44 -4.96
CA ALA A 75 5.45 -8.95 -4.94
C ALA A 75 5.96 -9.27 -6.35
N ILE A 76 5.12 -9.90 -7.18
CA ILE A 76 5.46 -10.19 -8.59
C ILE A 76 5.68 -8.89 -9.36
N GLY A 77 4.77 -7.93 -9.24
CA GLY A 77 4.87 -6.65 -9.91
C GLY A 77 6.16 -5.92 -9.57
N LEU A 78 6.49 -5.80 -8.28
CA LEU A 78 7.69 -5.11 -7.81
C LEU A 78 9.00 -5.81 -8.19
N THR A 79 8.96 -7.13 -8.42
CA THR A 79 10.15 -7.92 -8.74
C THR A 79 10.40 -7.97 -10.24
N PHE A 80 9.36 -8.18 -11.04
CA PHE A 80 9.49 -8.52 -12.46
C PHE A 80 9.12 -7.37 -13.42
N ILE A 81 8.35 -6.38 -12.98
CA ILE A 81 8.01 -5.24 -13.84
C ILE A 81 9.14 -4.22 -13.76
N PRO A 82 9.79 -3.88 -14.89
CA PRO A 82 10.80 -2.83 -14.92
C PRO A 82 10.16 -1.45 -14.66
N TYR A 83 10.90 -0.59 -13.96
CA TYR A 83 10.50 0.75 -13.55
C TYR A 83 11.03 1.82 -14.52
#